data_AF-A0A7X7R932-F1
#
_entry.id   AF-A0A7X7R932-F1
#
_cell.length_a   1.000
_cell.length_b   1.000
_cell.length_c   1.000
_cell.angle_alpha   90.00
_cell.angle_beta   90.00
_cell.angle_gamma   90.00
#
_symmetry.space_group_name_H-M   'P 1'
#
loop_
_entity.id
_entity.type
_entity.pdbx_description
1 polymer ?
#
loop_
_entity_poly.entity_id
_entity_poly.type
_entity_poly.pdbx_seq_one_letter_code
_entity_poly.pdbx_strand_id
1 'polypeptide(L)'
;MSDAKLSRVVEAIEAYFARHPDAADSAEGIASWWLAGAGIEARADEVRNALAILAERGTVVARRMPDGRLIYVRGPRRRDMH
;
A
#
# COMPACT_ATOMS: atom_id res chain seq x y z
N MET A 1 9.60 9.96 10.42
CA MET A 1 8.28 9.45 10.87
C MET A 1 8.50 8.66 12.15
N SER A 2 7.63 8.76 13.16
CA SER A 2 7.73 7.92 14.36
C SER A 2 7.30 6.48 14.04
N ASP A 3 7.85 5.49 14.75
CA ASP A 3 7.48 4.07 14.56
C ASP A 3 5.98 3.82 14.74
N ALA A 4 5.35 4.52 15.68
CA ALA A 4 3.90 4.43 15.90
C ALA A 4 3.09 4.92 14.69
N LYS A 5 3.52 6.01 14.03
CA LYS A 5 2.84 6.52 12.84
C LYS A 5 3.05 5.59 11.64
N LEU A 6 4.27 5.08 11.45
CA LEU A 6 4.58 4.12 10.38
C LEU A 6 3.74 2.85 10.52
N SER A 7 3.66 2.29 11.74
CA SER A 7 2.86 1.09 12.01
C SER A 7 1.38 1.31 11.68
N ARG A 8 0.81 2.46 12.06
CA ARG A 8 -0.58 2.81 11.75
C ARG A 8 -0.84 2.95 10.24
N VAL A 9 0.12 3.50 9.49
CA VAL A 9 0.03 3.60 8.02
C VAL A 9 0.09 2.20 7.39
N VAL A 10 1.02 1.34 7.84
CA VAL A 10 1.15 -0.04 7.36
C VAL A 10 -0.15 -0.81 7.60
N GLU A 11 -0.69 -0.78 8.82
CA GLU A 11 -1.94 -1.46 9.19
C GLU A 11 -3.13 -0.96 8.35
N ALA A 12 -3.23 0.36 8.13
CA ALA A 12 -4.30 0.94 7.34
C ALA A 12 -4.25 0.51 5.86
N ILE A 13 -3.06 0.51 5.26
CA ILE A 13 -2.85 0.07 3.87
C ILE A 13 -3.14 -1.43 3.74
N GLU A 14 -2.67 -2.25 4.67
CA GLU A 14 -2.92 -3.69 4.69
C GLU A 14 -4.41 -4.01 4.81
N ALA A 15 -5.11 -3.36 5.75
CA ALA A 15 -6.55 -3.50 5.91
C ALA A 15 -7.31 -3.08 4.64
N TYR A 16 -6.85 -2.04 3.96
CA TYR A 16 -7.45 -1.59 2.70
C TYR A 16 -7.34 -2.64 1.59
N PHE A 17 -6.13 -3.14 1.30
CA PHE A 17 -5.92 -4.19 0.29
C PHE A 17 -6.60 -5.52 0.67
N ALA A 18 -6.75 -5.81 1.96
CA ALA A 18 -7.50 -6.96 2.42
C ALA A 18 -8.98 -6.86 2.02
N ARG A 19 -9.59 -5.68 2.18
CA ARG A 19 -11.00 -5.36 1.84
C ARG A 19 -11.24 -5.14 0.35
N HIS A 20 -10.24 -4.65 -0.37
CA HIS A 20 -10.29 -4.34 -1.80
C HIS A 20 -9.18 -5.10 -2.55
N PRO A 21 -9.37 -6.40 -2.84
CA PRO A 21 -8.33 -7.23 -3.46
C PRO A 21 -7.91 -6.75 -4.85
N ASP A 22 -8.85 -6.16 -5.58
CA ASP A 22 -8.65 -5.66 -6.95
C ASP A 22 -8.14 -4.21 -6.98
N ALA A 23 -7.84 -3.63 -5.82
CA ALA A 23 -7.28 -2.28 -5.74
C ALA A 23 -5.89 -2.24 -6.39
N ALA A 24 -5.68 -1.19 -7.17
CA ALA A 24 -4.44 -0.91 -7.86
C ALA A 24 -4.26 0.62 -7.86
N ASP A 25 -3.30 1.12 -7.09
CA ASP A 25 -3.15 2.58 -6.93
C ASP A 25 -1.70 2.99 -6.67
N SER A 26 -1.38 4.25 -6.92
CA SER A 26 -0.07 4.84 -6.65
C SER A 26 0.07 5.24 -5.18
N ALA A 27 1.30 5.45 -4.71
CA ALA A 27 1.53 5.94 -3.35
C ALA A 27 0.84 7.30 -3.11
N GLU A 28 0.78 8.15 -4.13
CA GLU A 28 0.09 9.44 -4.11
C GLU A 28 -1.44 9.27 -3.96
N GLY A 29 -2.03 8.30 -4.67
CA GLY A 29 -3.45 7.98 -4.57
C GLY A 29 -3.82 7.43 -3.20
N ILE A 30 -3.02 6.49 -2.71
CA ILE A 30 -3.15 5.90 -1.37
C ILE A 30 -3.09 6.97 -0.28
N ALA A 31 -2.13 7.90 -0.36
CA ALA A 31 -2.02 9.01 0.57
C ALA A 31 -3.24 9.94 0.54
N SER A 32 -3.63 10.36 -0.67
CA SER A 32 -4.62 11.44 -0.85
C SER A 32 -6.07 10.99 -0.69
N TRP A 33 -6.37 9.72 -0.95
CA TRP A 33 -7.74 9.21 -0.96
C TRP A 33 -7.99 8.23 0.17
N TRP A 34 -7.14 7.20 0.30
CA TRP A 34 -7.43 6.10 1.21
C TRP A 34 -7.08 6.48 2.65
N LEU A 35 -5.87 6.99 2.85
CA LEU A 35 -5.40 7.37 4.18
C LEU A 35 -6.06 8.65 4.66
N ALA A 36 -6.24 9.64 3.79
CA ALA A 36 -7.01 10.84 4.11
C ALA A 36 -8.46 10.52 4.53
N GLY A 37 -9.13 9.59 3.83
CA GLY A 37 -10.47 9.11 4.20
C GLY A 37 -10.51 8.38 5.56
N ALA A 38 -9.39 7.80 5.99
CA ALA A 38 -9.23 7.18 7.30
C ALA A 38 -8.76 8.17 8.40
N GLY A 39 -8.63 9.46 8.08
CA GLY A 39 -8.11 10.48 8.99
C GLY A 39 -6.61 10.34 9.28
N ILE A 40 -5.86 9.66 8.41
CA ILE A 40 -4.42 9.45 8.54
C ILE A 40 -3.71 10.36 7.55
N GLU A 41 -3.04 11.40 8.05
CA GLU A 41 -2.20 12.26 7.24
C GLU A 41 -0.82 11.63 7.02
N ALA A 42 -0.59 11.13 5.81
CA ALA A 42 0.69 10.59 5.38
C ALA A 42 1.13 11.23 4.05
N ARG A 43 2.41 11.56 3.94
CA ARG A 43 3.01 12.01 2.67
C ARG A 43 3.25 10.81 1.76
N ALA A 44 3.33 11.04 0.44
CA ALA A 44 3.62 9.96 -0.52
C ALA A 44 4.92 9.19 -0.19
N ASP A 45 5.96 9.86 0.32
CA ASP A 45 7.19 9.19 0.77
C ASP A 45 6.99 8.28 1.97
N GLU A 46 6.16 8.70 2.93
CA GLU A 46 5.81 7.91 4.11
C GLU A 46 5.02 6.66 3.71
N VAL A 47 4.12 6.81 2.74
CA VAL A 47 3.34 5.72 2.14
C VAL A 47 4.23 4.77 1.35
N ARG A 48 5.19 5.27 0.57
CA ARG A 48 6.18 4.45 -0.13
C ARG A 48 6.98 3.56 0.83
N ASN A 49 7.43 4.10 1.96
CA ASN A 49 8.15 3.32 2.97
C ASN A 49 7.27 2.21 3.58
N ALA A 50 6.01 2.52 3.90
CA ALA A 50 5.06 1.52 4.39
C ALA A 50 4.78 0.42 3.34
N LEU A 51 4.61 0.81 2.08
CA LEU A 51 4.40 -0.11 0.96
C LEU A 51 5.64 -0.98 0.69
N ALA A 52 6.85 -0.47 0.88
CA ALA A 52 8.07 -1.26 0.78
C ALA A 52 8.09 -2.39 1.82
N ILE A 53 7.76 -2.09 3.07
CA ILE A 53 7.63 -3.10 4.14
C ILE A 53 6.56 -4.14 3.79
N LEU A 54 5.42 -3.71 3.26
CA LEU A 54 4.35 -4.63 2.84
C LEU A 54 4.74 -5.48 1.62
N ALA A 55 5.56 -4.94 0.73
CA ALA A 55 6.07 -5.65 -0.44
C ALA A 55 7.09 -6.72 -0.03
N GLU A 56 7.99 -6.41 0.90
CA GLU A 56 8.91 -7.39 1.50
C GLU A 56 8.17 -8.56 2.17
N ARG A 57 7.01 -8.28 2.78
CA ARG A 57 6.14 -9.31 3.39
C ARG A 57 5.35 -10.13 2.35
N GLY A 58 5.29 -9.65 1.10
CA GLY A 58 4.48 -10.23 0.03
C GLY A 58 2.99 -9.86 0.11
N THR A 59 2.60 -8.92 0.97
CA THR A 59 1.21 -8.45 1.10
C THR A 59 0.79 -7.62 -0.11
N VAL A 60 1.71 -6.87 -0.70
CA VAL A 60 1.51 -6.06 -1.91
C VAL A 60 2.63 -6.33 -2.91
N VAL A 61 2.39 -5.98 -4.18
CA VAL A 61 3.39 -6.04 -5.24
C VAL A 61 3.42 -4.69 -5.94
N ALA A 62 4.62 -4.14 -6.12
CA ALA A 62 4.83 -2.96 -6.93
C ALA A 62 4.89 -3.35 -8.42
N ARG A 63 4.09 -2.69 -9.25
CA ARG A 63 4.06 -2.86 -10.71
C ARG A 63 4.35 -1.54 -11.38
N ARG A 64 5.29 -1.56 -12.33
CA ARG A 64 5.55 -0.43 -13.20
C ARG A 64 4.59 -0.48 -14.39
N MET A 65 3.83 0.58 -14.57
CA MET A 65 2.90 0.76 -15.68
C MET A 65 3.64 1.18 -16.95
N PRO A 66 3.04 0.99 -18.15
CA PRO A 66 3.65 1.41 -19.42
C PRO A 66 3.97 2.90 -19.50
N ASP A 67 3.23 3.74 -18.78
CA ASP A 67 3.46 5.18 -18.65
C ASP A 67 4.58 5.56 -17.67
N GLY A 68 5.27 4.56 -17.09
CA GLY A 68 6.37 4.74 -16.14
C GLY A 68 5.94 4.92 -14.69
N ARG A 69 4.63 5.03 -14.39
CA ARG A 69 4.13 5.14 -13.01
C ARG A 69 4.29 3.83 -12.25
N LEU A 70 4.52 3.93 -10.95
CA LEU A 70 4.54 2.78 -10.06
C LEU A 70 3.19 2.69 -9.35
N ILE A 71 2.50 1.57 -9.54
CA ILE A 71 1.28 1.23 -8.82
C ILE A 71 1.53 0.05 -7.90
N TYR A 72 0.74 -0.04 -6.84
CA TYR A 72 0.77 -1.11 -5.88
C TYR A 72 -0.53 -1.87 -5.94
N VAL A 73 -0.42 -3.19 -6.06
CA VAL A 73 -1.54 -4.12 -6.11
C VAL A 73 -1.42 -5.12 -4.98
N ARG A 74 -2.52 -5.79 -4.64
CA ARG A 74 -2.47 -6.88 -3.66
C ARG A 74 -1.53 -7.99 -4.16
N GLY A 75 -0.69 -8.50 -3.26
CA GLY A 75 0.16 -9.65 -3.54
C GLY A 75 -0.65 -10.94 -3.66
N PRO A 76 -0.12 -11.97 -4.35
CA PRO A 76 -0.79 -13.25 -4.47
C PRO A 76 -1.08 -13.81 -3.08
N ARG A 77 -2.27 -14.39 -2.87
CA ARG A 77 -2.50 -15.10 -1.61
C ARG A 77 -1.58 -16.30 -1.63
N ARG A 78 -0.90 -16.58 -0.51
CA ARG A 78 -0.01 -17.75 -0.36
C ARG A 78 -0.68 -19.11 -0.68
N ARG A 79 -2.00 -19.13 -0.94
CA ARG A 79 -2.79 -20.30 -1.36
C ARG A 79 -2.87 -20.52 -2.88
N ASP A 80 -2.42 -19.57 -3.71
CA ASP A 80 -2.61 -19.63 -5.17
C ASP A 80 -1.39 -20.24 -5.92
N MET A 81 -0.46 -20.88 -5.20
CA MET A 81 0.75 -21.57 -5.72
C MET A 81 0.54 -23.10 -5.85
N HIS A 82 -0.66 -23.57 -6.23
CA HIS A 82 -0.93 -25.00 -6.46
C HIS A 82 -1.46 -25.24 -7.86
#